data_AF-A0A2H9PD30-F1
#
_entry.id   AF-A0A2H9PD30-F1
#
_cell.length_a   1.000
_cell.length_b   1.000
_cell.length_c   1.000
_cell.angle_alpha   90.00
_cell.angle_beta   90.00
_cell.angle_gamma   90.00
#
_symmetry.space_group_name_H-M   'P 1'
#
loop_
_entity.id
_entity.type
_entity.pdbx_description
1 polymer ?
#
loop_
_entity_poly.entity_id
_entity_poly.type
_entity_poly.pdbx_seq_one_letter_code
_entity_poly.pdbx_strand_id
1 'polypeptide(L)'
;MQKKRKKRCIFCSGLNTKRYGQRSKKRDTAFGKRNYSYQRWFCNNCRRVFRPLKNEAINFALKIKICDLYYDSEASYRAVHRQLGIGP
;
A
#
# COMPACT_ATOMS: atom_id res chain seq x y z
N MET A 1 2.03 -28.80 12.17
CA MET A 1 2.83 -27.78 11.44
C MET A 1 1.96 -27.03 10.43
N GLN A 2 1.70 -25.73 10.63
CA GLN A 2 0.87 -24.94 9.70
C GLN A 2 1.62 -24.71 8.38
N LYS A 3 1.14 -25.29 7.27
CA LYS A 3 1.67 -25.04 5.91
C LYS A 3 1.49 -23.54 5.60
N LYS A 4 2.59 -22.77 5.57
CA LYS A 4 2.58 -21.37 5.13
C LYS A 4 1.95 -21.28 3.73
N ARG A 5 0.77 -20.67 3.62
CA ARG A 5 0.05 -20.48 2.34
C ARG A 5 0.95 -19.72 1.35
N LYS A 6 1.31 -20.37 0.23
CA LYS A 6 2.03 -19.74 -0.89
C LYS A 6 1.15 -18.65 -1.51
N LYS A 7 1.75 -17.58 -2.01
CA LYS A 7 1.02 -16.50 -2.69
C LYS A 7 0.99 -16.74 -4.19
N ARG A 8 -0.15 -16.48 -4.83
CA ARG A 8 -0.27 -16.56 -6.29
C ARG A 8 0.57 -15.46 -6.94
N CYS A 9 1.33 -15.83 -7.97
CA CYS A 9 2.06 -14.87 -8.79
C CYS A 9 1.09 -13.99 -9.55
N ILE A 10 1.31 -12.67 -9.56
CA ILE A 10 0.47 -11.73 -10.32
C ILE A 10 0.65 -11.84 -11.85
N PHE A 11 1.73 -12.49 -12.31
CA PHE A 11 2.07 -12.59 -13.73
C PHE A 11 1.58 -13.89 -14.37
N CYS A 12 1.71 -15.03 -13.67
CA CYS A 12 1.32 -16.34 -14.21
C CYS A 12 0.23 -17.05 -13.40
N SER A 13 -0.29 -16.42 -12.35
CA SER A 13 -1.27 -17.01 -11.41
C SER A 13 -0.82 -18.27 -10.67
N GLY A 14 0.40 -18.77 -10.94
CA GLY A 14 0.96 -19.98 -10.34
C GLY A 14 1.26 -19.84 -8.86
N LEU A 15 1.25 -20.99 -8.16
CA LEU A 15 1.55 -21.10 -6.72
C LEU A 15 3.02 -21.46 -6.43
N ASN A 16 3.86 -21.63 -7.46
CA ASN A 16 5.28 -21.90 -7.29
C ASN A 16 6.05 -20.62 -6.93
N THR A 17 5.85 -20.15 -5.70
CA THR A 17 6.42 -18.91 -5.19
C THR A 17 7.12 -19.13 -3.84
N LYS A 18 8.19 -18.37 -3.62
CA LYS A 18 8.98 -18.37 -2.37
C LYS A 18 9.06 -16.97 -1.78
N ARG A 19 9.27 -16.87 -0.47
CA ARG A 19 9.58 -15.57 0.16
C ARG A 19 10.93 -15.08 -0.37
N TYR A 20 10.98 -13.81 -0.74
CA TYR A 20 12.19 -13.19 -1.30
C TYR A 20 12.84 -12.20 -0.32
N GLY A 21 12.04 -11.48 0.46
CA GLY A 21 12.53 -10.52 1.46
C GLY A 21 11.46 -9.49 1.81
N GLN A 22 11.77 -8.56 2.70
CA GLN A 22 10.89 -7.43 3.02
C GLN A 22 11.46 -6.13 2.44
N ARG A 23 10.58 -5.18 2.11
CA ARG A 23 10.97 -3.81 1.75
C ARG A 23 10.10 -2.84 2.52
N SER A 24 10.73 -1.77 3.01
CA SER A 24 10.06 -0.67 3.69
C SER A 24 10.02 0.55 2.78
N LYS A 25 8.90 1.29 2.81
CA LYS A 25 8.76 2.61 2.18
C LYS A 25 7.94 3.53 3.08
N LYS A 26 8.10 4.84 2.94
CA LYS A 26 7.17 5.80 3.55
C LYS A 26 5.88 5.83 2.72
N ARG A 27 4.73 5.91 3.38
CA ARG A 27 3.41 6.06 2.76
C ARG A 27 2.65 7.17 3.49
N ASP A 28 1.96 8.01 2.72
CA ASP A 28 1.07 9.01 3.28
C ASP A 28 -0.23 8.38 3.78
N THR A 29 -0.64 8.80 4.97
CA THR A 29 -1.85 8.34 5.65
C THR A 29 -2.64 9.54 6.15
N ALA A 30 -3.90 9.32 6.58
CA ALA A 30 -4.72 10.36 7.19
C ALA A 30 -4.06 11.02 8.43
N PHE A 31 -3.07 10.35 9.02
CA PHE A 31 -2.32 10.81 10.19
C PHE A 31 -0.89 11.23 9.83
N GLY A 32 -0.60 11.50 8.55
CA GLY A 32 0.72 11.87 8.04
C GLY A 32 1.56 10.70 7.51
N LYS A 33 2.87 10.91 7.38
CA LYS A 33 3.82 9.95 6.79
C LYS A 33 4.13 8.80 7.76
N ARG A 34 3.77 7.57 7.39
CA ARG A 34 4.09 6.37 8.16
C ARG A 34 4.97 5.40 7.40
N ASN A 35 5.80 4.65 8.12
CA ASN A 35 6.59 3.57 7.55
C ASN A 35 5.68 2.38 7.21
N TYR A 36 5.79 1.91 5.98
CA TYR A 36 5.07 0.76 5.47
C TYR A 36 6.06 -0.31 5.00
N SER A 37 6.12 -1.42 5.74
CA SER A 37 6.88 -2.60 5.35
C SER A 37 5.97 -3.63 4.67
N TYR A 38 6.49 -4.28 3.63
CA TYR A 38 5.78 -5.35 2.94
C TYR A 38 6.71 -6.50 2.56
N GLN A 39 6.14 -7.71 2.61
CA GLN A 39 6.78 -8.93 2.16
C GLN A 39 6.74 -9.04 0.62
N ARG A 40 7.91 -9.26 0.02
CA ARG A 40 8.10 -9.61 -1.39
C ARG A 40 8.17 -11.12 -1.56
N TRP A 41 7.69 -11.56 -2.70
CA TRP A 41 7.64 -12.96 -3.12
C TRP A 41 8.32 -13.11 -4.48
N PHE A 42 9.02 -14.20 -4.68
CA PHE A 42 9.63 -14.54 -5.96
C PHE A 42 8.86 -15.69 -6.57
N CYS A 43 8.48 -15.57 -7.85
CA CYS A 43 7.89 -16.66 -8.60
C CYS A 43 8.98 -17.44 -9.32
N ASN A 44 9.08 -18.74 -9.06
CA ASN A 44 10.08 -19.59 -9.71
C ASN A 44 9.75 -19.83 -11.19
N ASN A 45 8.45 -19.84 -11.55
CA ASN A 45 8.02 -20.03 -12.94
C ASN A 45 8.35 -18.80 -13.80
N CYS A 46 8.06 -17.59 -13.30
CA CYS A 46 8.33 -16.35 -14.04
C CYS A 46 9.75 -15.81 -13.83
N ARG A 47 10.50 -16.36 -12.87
CA ARG A 47 11.78 -15.84 -12.37
C ARG A 47 11.74 -14.35 -12.01
N ARG A 48 10.60 -13.86 -11.52
CA ARG A 48 10.35 -12.45 -11.20
C ARG A 48 9.95 -12.27 -9.73
N VAL A 49 10.42 -11.17 -9.14
CA VAL A 49 9.97 -10.73 -7.82
C VAL A 49 8.68 -9.94 -7.98
N PHE A 50 7.68 -10.25 -7.17
CA PHE A 50 6.43 -9.54 -7.11
C PHE A 50 6.03 -9.23 -5.67
N ARG A 51 5.13 -8.28 -5.55
CA ARG A 51 4.40 -8.03 -4.31
C ARG A 51 2.99 -8.59 -4.51
N PRO A 52 2.51 -9.52 -3.66
CA PRO A 52 1.12 -9.96 -3.75
C PRO A 52 0.24 -8.73 -3.58
N LEU A 53 -0.71 -8.55 -4.51
CA LEU A 53 -1.75 -7.53 -4.40
C LEU A 53 -2.36 -7.69 -3.01
N LYS A 54 -2.06 -6.75 -2.11
CA LYS A 54 -3.02 -6.44 -1.05
C LYS A 54 -4.12 -5.70 -1.78
N ASN A 55 -5.37 -5.92 -1.39
CA ASN A 55 -6.41 -4.93 -1.60
C ASN A 55 -5.90 -3.68 -0.89
N GLU A 56 -5.14 -2.85 -1.61
CA GLU A 56 -4.76 -1.54 -1.15
C GLU A 56 -6.06 -0.78 -1.21
N ALA A 57 -6.82 -0.86 -0.11
CA ALA A 57 -7.65 0.26 0.27
C ALA A 57 -6.69 1.46 0.23
N ILE A 58 -6.73 2.20 -0.88
CA ILE A 58 -6.32 3.60 -0.91
C ILE A 58 -6.93 4.15 0.36
N ASN A 59 -6.09 4.57 1.31
CA ASN A 59 -6.45 4.81 2.71
C ASN A 59 -7.85 5.40 2.75
N PHE A 60 -8.87 4.59 3.02
CA PHE A 60 -10.24 5.05 2.88
C PHE A 60 -10.47 6.21 3.86
N ALA A 61 -9.85 6.08 5.04
CA ALA A 61 -9.68 7.14 6.03
C ALA A 61 -8.99 8.41 5.51
N LEU A 62 -8.03 8.31 4.57
CA LEU A 62 -7.41 9.50 3.97
C LEU A 62 -8.37 10.18 2.99
N LYS A 63 -9.14 9.41 2.21
CA LYS A 63 -10.19 9.97 1.35
C LYS A 63 -11.27 10.68 2.17
N ILE A 64 -11.78 10.03 3.22
CA ILE A 64 -12.74 10.64 4.15
C ILE A 64 -12.17 11.93 4.72
N LYS A 65 -10.95 11.90 5.26
CA LYS A 65 -10.34 13.10 5.85
C LYS A 65 -10.11 14.23 4.84
N ILE A 66 -9.81 13.91 3.58
CA ILE A 66 -9.77 14.93 2.52
C ILE A 66 -11.16 15.51 2.28
N CYS A 67 -12.19 14.68 2.24
CA CYS A 67 -13.58 15.13 2.09
C CYS A 67 -14.01 16.03 3.26
N ASP A 68 -13.79 15.61 4.50
CA ASP A 68 -14.14 16.41 5.69
C ASP A 68 -13.45 17.79 5.65
N LEU A 69 -12.16 17.81 5.30
CA LEU A 69 -11.41 19.07 5.24
C LEU A 69 -11.86 19.96 4.06
N TYR A 70 -12.10 19.37 2.89
CA TYR A 70 -12.39 20.16 1.69
C TYR A 70 -13.85 20.62 1.61
N TYR A 71 -14.79 19.76 1.99
CA TYR A 71 -16.23 20.03 1.87
C TYR A 71 -16.83 20.56 3.18
N ASP A 72 -16.53 19.95 4.34
CA ASP A 72 -17.20 20.34 5.59
C ASP A 72 -16.54 21.55 6.27
N SER A 73 -15.23 21.75 6.07
CA SER A 73 -14.50 22.90 6.63
C SER A 73 -14.20 24.02 5.62
N GLU A 74 -14.70 23.91 4.38
CA GLU A 74 -14.45 24.82 3.25
C GLU A 74 -12.96 25.20 3.07
N ALA A 75 -12.05 24.34 3.51
CA ALA A 75 -10.64 24.66 3.52
C ALA A 75 -10.11 24.65 2.08
N SER A 76 -9.36 25.70 1.72
CA SER A 76 -8.71 25.76 0.41
C SER A 76 -7.84 24.51 0.17
N TYR A 77 -7.75 24.07 -1.07
CA TYR A 77 -6.92 22.92 -1.49
C TYR A 77 -5.50 22.99 -0.89
N ARG A 78 -4.90 24.19 -0.87
CA ARG A 78 -3.56 24.43 -0.30
C ARG A 78 -3.50 24.21 1.21
N ALA A 79 -4.57 24.54 1.95
CA ALA A 79 -4.64 24.33 3.39
C ALA A 79 -4.76 22.82 3.73
N VAL A 80 -5.66 22.10 3.05
CA VAL A 80 -5.82 20.64 3.20
C VAL A 80 -4.50 19.93 2.95
N HIS A 81 -3.81 20.33 1.89
CA HIS A 81 -2.51 19.79 1.51
C HIS A 81 -1.42 20.02 2.57
N ARG A 82 -1.31 21.24 3.13
CA ARG A 82 -0.38 21.54 4.24
C ARG A 82 -0.70 20.70 5.47
N GLN A 83 -1.97 20.54 5.80
CA GLN A 83 -2.41 19.82 6.99
C GLN A 83 -2.20 18.30 6.88
N LEU A 84 -2.31 17.73 5.67
CA LEU A 84 -2.07 16.31 5.43
C LEU A 84 -0.60 16.00 5.09
N GLY A 85 0.21 17.01 4.77
CA GLY A 85 1.62 16.84 4.40
C GLY A 85 1.83 16.04 3.10
N ILE A 86 0.80 16.02 2.24
CA ILE A 86 0.78 15.31 0.96
C ILE A 86 1.10 16.34 -0.11
N GLY A 87 2.38 16.39 -0.51
CA GLY A 87 2.94 17.23 -1.59
C GLY A 87 2.61 16.72 -2.99
N PRO A 88 2.60 17.56 -4.05
CA PRO A 88 3.07 17.08 -5.36
C PRO A 88 4.51 16.55 -5.26
#